data_AF-A0A8S0WJR1-F1
#
_entry.id   AF-A0A8S0WJR1-F1
#
_cell.length_a   1.000
_cell.length_b   1.000
_cell.length_c   1.000
_cell.angle_alpha   90.00
_cell.angle_beta   90.00
_cell.angle_gamma   90.00
#
_symmetry.space_group_name_H-M   'P 1'
#
loop_
_entity.id
_entity.type
_entity.pdbx_description
1 polymer ?
#
loop_
_entity_poly.entity_id
_entity_poly.type
_entity_poly.pdbx_seq_one_letter_code
_entity_poly.pdbx_strand_id
1 'polypeptide(L)'
;MEPPPSNTLGSTLQSLNSHLEKARWNVDEMRKPLDALTATIDGLQGQTMQIALLGEVGTRQEIAGLRTQIRNQDQKHKDGIKEIQGILDDLLQNQVVEHMRKEVEQEISNQINVLVQEQVAECLKDHIPQALQVEVEESKRELDRLNTALHNSESRRSNGNLRTNQVDDLLATMFMLDGTVSPRFPKDLKGLFSLDEWNNLSLLSSGLSPSLYRN
;
A
#
# COMPACT_ATOMS: atom_id res chain seq x y z
N MET A 1 -16.03 -10.30 -15.96
CA MET A 1 -15.88 -8.83 -15.97
C MET A 1 -15.85 -8.39 -14.51
N GLU A 2 -14.67 -8.43 -13.90
CA GLU A 2 -14.43 -7.79 -12.61
C GLU A 2 -14.16 -6.30 -12.85
N PRO A 3 -14.70 -5.40 -12.01
CA PRO A 3 -14.42 -3.97 -12.13
C PRO A 3 -12.96 -3.69 -11.72
N PRO A 4 -12.28 -2.72 -12.36
CA PRO A 4 -10.90 -2.42 -12.07
C PRO A 4 -10.74 -1.80 -10.66
N PRO A 5 -9.63 -2.07 -9.94
CA PRO A 5 -9.36 -1.51 -8.62
C PRO A 5 -8.83 -0.07 -8.75
N SER A 6 -9.65 0.86 -9.24
CA SER A 6 -9.19 2.21 -9.61
C SER A 6 -9.54 3.30 -8.58
N ASN A 7 -10.12 2.99 -7.41
CA ASN A 7 -10.68 4.03 -6.53
C ASN A 7 -10.28 3.93 -5.04
N THR A 8 -9.48 2.94 -4.65
CA THR A 8 -9.09 2.71 -3.26
C THR A 8 -7.91 3.58 -2.82
N LEU A 9 -7.01 3.97 -3.73
CA LEU A 9 -5.83 4.81 -3.45
C LEU A 9 -6.16 6.31 -3.47
N GLY A 10 -6.93 6.76 -4.46
CA GLY A 10 -7.44 8.15 -4.49
C GLY A 10 -8.29 8.48 -3.25
N SER A 11 -9.09 7.53 -2.76
CA SER A 11 -9.86 7.71 -1.53
C SER A 11 -9.00 7.73 -0.26
N THR A 12 -7.86 7.03 -0.23
CA THR A 12 -6.91 7.10 0.91
C THR A 12 -6.13 8.41 0.93
N LEU A 13 -5.71 8.93 -0.22
CA LEU A 13 -5.06 10.25 -0.32
C LEU A 13 -6.03 11.39 0.00
N GLN A 14 -7.27 11.30 -0.49
CA GLN A 14 -8.31 12.27 -0.19
C GLN A 14 -8.68 12.24 1.30
N SER A 15 -8.67 11.06 1.92
CA SER A 15 -8.79 10.89 3.37
C SER A 15 -7.62 11.54 4.12
N LEU A 16 -6.37 11.26 3.74
CA LEU A 16 -5.16 11.86 4.33
C LEU A 16 -5.17 13.39 4.25
N ASN A 17 -5.51 13.94 3.09
CA ASN A 17 -5.63 15.39 2.90
C ASN A 17 -6.73 15.98 3.80
N SER A 18 -7.88 15.30 3.90
CA SER A 18 -8.96 15.73 4.81
C SER A 18 -8.53 15.69 6.29
N HIS A 19 -7.70 14.71 6.67
CA HIS A 19 -7.18 14.57 8.02
C HIS A 19 -6.15 15.67 8.36
N LEU A 20 -5.29 16.02 7.40
CA LEU A 20 -4.32 17.12 7.55
C LEU A 20 -5.01 18.49 7.63
N GLU A 21 -6.00 18.75 6.79
CA GLU A 21 -6.80 19.99 6.86
C GLU A 21 -7.56 20.11 8.19
N LYS A 22 -8.12 19.00 8.69
CA LYS A 22 -8.71 18.95 10.04
C LYS A 22 -7.69 19.22 11.14
N ALA A 23 -6.47 18.67 11.02
CA ALA A 23 -5.41 18.91 11.98
C ALA A 23 -4.98 20.39 11.98
N ARG A 24 -4.85 21.01 10.80
CA ARG A 24 -4.56 22.43 10.64
C ARG A 24 -5.64 23.31 11.25
N TRP A 25 -6.91 23.00 10.99
CA TRP A 25 -8.05 23.69 11.59
C TRP A 25 -8.04 23.56 13.12
N ASN A 26 -7.78 22.37 13.67
CA ASN A 26 -7.68 22.17 15.12
C ASN A 26 -6.53 22.98 15.73
N VAL A 27 -5.38 23.07 15.06
CA VAL A 27 -4.24 23.88 15.53
C VAL A 27 -4.59 25.37 15.55
N ASP A 28 -5.28 25.87 14.52
CA ASP A 28 -5.76 27.25 14.50
C ASP A 28 -6.80 27.52 15.60
N GLU A 29 -7.68 26.55 15.84
CA GLU A 29 -8.69 26.66 16.89
C GLU A 29 -8.08 26.59 18.30
N MET A 30 -6.99 25.84 18.49
CA MET A 30 -6.21 25.84 19.74
C MET A 30 -5.41 27.13 19.95
N ARG A 31 -5.06 27.85 18.87
CA ARG A 31 -4.34 29.13 18.95
C ARG A 31 -5.22 30.25 19.49
N LYS A 32 -6.50 30.31 19.10
CA LYS A 32 -7.44 31.35 19.54
C LYS A 32 -7.56 31.50 21.07
N PRO A 33 -7.77 30.43 21.87
CA PRO A 33 -7.83 30.54 23.31
C PRO A 33 -6.48 30.93 23.95
N LEU A 34 -5.34 30.57 23.34
CA LEU A 34 -4.01 31.01 23.80
C LEU A 34 -3.80 32.52 23.60
N ASP A 35 -4.23 33.05 22.44
CA ASP A 35 -4.21 34.49 22.17
C ASP A 35 -5.15 35.23 23.14
N ALA A 36 -6.33 34.66 23.44
CA ALA A 36 -7.24 35.20 24.44
C ALA A 36 -6.67 35.12 25.88
N LEU A 37 -5.95 34.05 26.23
CA LEU A 37 -5.26 33.92 27.51
C LEU A 37 -4.17 34.98 27.64
N THR A 38 -3.39 35.21 26.58
CA THR A 38 -2.38 36.27 26.53
C THR A 38 -3.03 37.64 26.79
N ALA A 39 -4.12 37.96 26.09
CA ALA A 39 -4.83 39.22 26.26
C ALA A 39 -5.44 39.40 27.67
N THR A 40 -5.96 38.32 28.28
CA THR A 40 -6.48 38.37 29.66
C THR A 40 -5.37 38.52 30.69
N ILE A 41 -4.20 37.93 30.47
CA ILE A 41 -3.01 38.13 31.31
C ILE A 41 -2.53 39.58 31.24
N ASP A 42 -2.52 40.18 30.06
CA ASP A 42 -2.16 41.60 29.89
C ASP A 42 -3.18 42.53 30.57
N GLY A 43 -4.47 42.18 30.52
CA GLY A 43 -5.52 42.87 31.28
C GLY A 43 -5.35 42.76 32.81
N LEU A 44 -5.06 41.55 33.30
CA LEU A 44 -4.74 41.29 34.71
C LEU A 44 -3.45 41.99 35.14
N GLN A 45 -2.48 42.18 34.24
CA GLN A 45 -1.28 42.96 34.50
C GLN A 45 -1.64 44.41 34.85
N GLY A 46 -2.55 45.03 34.09
CA GLY A 46 -3.05 46.38 34.38
C GLY A 46 -3.76 46.48 35.74
N GLN A 47 -4.63 45.52 36.05
CA GLN A 47 -5.37 45.50 37.32
C GLN A 47 -4.48 45.18 38.53
N THR A 48 -3.55 44.25 38.42
CA THR A 48 -2.67 43.88 39.53
C THR A 48 -1.64 44.98 39.82
N MET A 49 -1.24 45.78 38.84
CA MET A 49 -0.37 46.94 39.10
C MET A 49 -1.06 47.97 40.00
N GLN A 50 -2.40 48.09 39.91
CA GLN A 50 -3.21 48.88 40.83
C GLN A 50 -3.35 48.23 42.22
N ILE A 51 -3.45 46.90 42.31
CA ILE A 51 -3.53 46.16 43.59
C ILE A 51 -2.18 46.09 44.30
N ALA A 52 -1.07 46.03 43.56
CA ALA A 52 0.29 46.03 44.08
C ALA A 52 0.67 47.37 44.75
N LEU A 53 -0.06 48.45 44.47
CA LEU A 53 0.01 49.69 45.24
C LEU A 53 -0.58 49.55 46.66
N LEU A 54 -1.35 48.50 46.94
CA LEU A 54 -2.15 48.30 48.16
C LEU A 54 -1.83 47.02 48.99
N GLY A 55 -1.11 46.02 48.45
CA GLY A 55 -0.92 44.71 49.11
C GLY A 55 0.43 44.45 49.81
N GLU A 56 0.48 43.51 50.77
CA GLU A 56 1.69 43.06 51.48
C GLU A 56 2.80 42.49 50.56
N VAL A 57 4.06 42.59 50.97
CA VAL A 57 5.24 42.32 50.12
C VAL A 57 5.36 40.85 49.69
N GLY A 58 4.92 39.89 50.53
CA GLY A 58 5.05 38.45 50.26
C GLY A 58 4.21 37.94 49.08
N THR A 59 2.96 38.37 48.97
CA THR A 59 2.06 37.98 47.88
C THR A 59 2.48 38.57 46.52
N ARG A 60 3.19 39.70 46.50
CA ARG A 60 3.72 40.31 45.27
C ARG A 60 4.76 39.41 44.58
N GLN A 61 5.58 38.75 45.37
CA GLN A 61 6.70 37.94 44.86
C GLN A 61 6.21 36.64 44.24
N GLU A 62 5.20 36.01 44.83
CA GLU A 62 4.53 34.82 44.30
C GLU A 62 3.79 35.12 42.99
N ILE A 63 3.05 36.23 42.92
CA ILE A 63 2.33 36.65 41.70
C ILE A 63 3.33 36.96 40.56
N ALA A 64 4.45 37.61 40.86
CA ALA A 64 5.50 37.86 39.87
C ALA A 64 6.15 36.56 39.36
N GLY A 65 6.35 35.58 40.23
CA GLY A 65 6.84 34.25 39.87
C GLY A 65 5.89 33.50 38.94
N LEU A 66 4.60 33.45 39.31
CA LEU A 66 3.56 32.77 38.53
C LEU A 66 3.43 33.38 37.12
N ARG A 67 3.53 34.71 36.99
CA ARG A 67 3.51 35.41 35.70
C ARG A 67 4.66 35.03 34.80
N THR A 68 5.86 34.97 35.37
CA THR A 68 7.06 34.59 34.64
C THR A 68 6.93 33.16 34.13
N GLN A 69 6.37 32.26 34.95
CA GLN A 69 6.07 30.88 34.53
C GLN A 69 5.03 30.83 33.40
N ILE A 70 3.92 31.58 33.51
CA ILE A 70 2.87 31.60 32.47
C ILE A 70 3.42 32.15 31.15
N ARG A 71 4.18 33.24 31.16
CA ARG A 71 4.81 33.77 29.94
C ARG A 71 5.79 32.79 29.32
N ASN A 72 6.58 32.11 30.14
CA ASN A 72 7.50 31.08 29.67
C ASN A 72 6.75 29.88 29.07
N GLN A 73 5.60 29.48 29.64
CA GLN A 73 4.77 28.43 29.07
C GLN A 73 4.09 28.86 27.76
N ASP A 74 3.55 30.07 27.71
CA ASP A 74 2.91 30.62 26.51
C ASP A 74 3.90 30.71 25.34
N GLN A 75 5.12 31.17 25.61
CA GLN A 75 6.19 31.20 24.63
C GLN A 75 6.55 29.78 24.14
N LYS A 76 6.70 28.82 25.06
CA LYS A 76 6.95 27.41 24.70
C LYS A 76 5.82 26.82 23.84
N HIS A 77 4.56 27.14 24.15
CA HIS A 77 3.41 26.67 23.37
C HIS A 77 3.38 27.32 21.97
N LYS A 78 3.67 28.62 21.86
CA LYS A 78 3.78 29.31 20.57
C LYS A 78 4.90 28.72 19.71
N ASP A 79 6.05 28.42 20.32
CA ASP A 79 7.17 27.80 19.61
C ASP A 79 6.83 26.37 19.18
N GLY A 80 6.18 25.57 20.04
CA GLY A 80 5.71 24.23 19.69
C GLY A 80 4.64 24.21 18.59
N ILE A 81 3.72 25.18 18.58
CA ILE A 81 2.71 25.31 17.50
C ILE A 81 3.40 25.61 16.16
N LYS A 82 4.42 26.48 16.14
CA LYS A 82 5.19 26.77 14.93
C LYS A 82 5.93 25.54 14.42
N GLU A 83 6.52 24.75 15.31
CA GLU A 83 7.19 23.50 14.94
C GLU A 83 6.20 22.51 14.30
N ILE A 84 5.02 22.34 14.91
CA ILE A 84 3.95 21.49 14.37
C ILE A 84 3.49 21.99 13.00
N GLN A 85 3.33 23.30 12.82
CA GLN A 85 2.99 23.89 11.52
C GLN A 85 4.05 23.60 10.46
N GLY A 86 5.34 23.72 10.80
CA GLY A 86 6.44 23.38 9.90
C GLY A 86 6.43 21.91 9.47
N ILE A 87 6.19 20.99 10.42
CA ILE A 87 6.07 19.55 10.11
C ILE A 87 4.88 19.28 9.20
N LEU A 88 3.74 19.93 9.45
CA LEU A 88 2.54 19.81 8.61
C LEU A 88 2.79 20.29 7.18
N ASP A 89 3.46 21.44 7.03
CA ASP A 89 3.80 22.01 5.72
C ASP A 89 4.80 21.12 4.97
N ASP A 90 5.84 20.61 5.64
CA ASP A 90 6.81 19.68 5.05
C ASP A 90 6.17 18.36 4.62
N LEU A 91 5.24 17.82 5.43
CA LEU A 91 4.54 16.59 5.11
C LEU A 91 3.62 16.79 3.90
N LEU A 92 2.87 17.90 3.86
CA LEU A 92 2.05 18.27 2.70
C LEU A 92 2.91 18.43 1.45
N GLN A 93 3.97 19.23 1.52
CA GLN A 93 4.75 19.59 0.35
C GLN A 93 5.56 18.41 -0.17
N ASN A 94 6.11 17.55 0.70
CA ASN A 94 6.96 16.46 0.23
C ASN A 94 6.17 15.17 -0.05
N GLN A 95 5.26 14.75 0.84
CA GLN A 95 4.55 13.49 0.63
C GLN A 95 3.44 13.62 -0.40
N VAL A 96 2.62 14.67 -0.35
CA VAL A 96 1.46 14.77 -1.25
C VAL A 96 1.94 15.09 -2.67
N VAL A 97 2.87 16.04 -2.82
CA VAL A 97 3.39 16.40 -4.15
C VAL A 97 4.12 15.24 -4.79
N GLU A 98 5.01 14.54 -4.06
CA GLU A 98 5.73 13.43 -4.68
C GLU A 98 4.85 12.22 -4.95
N HIS A 99 3.87 11.96 -4.10
CA HIS A 99 2.90 10.91 -4.40
C HIS A 99 2.08 11.24 -5.65
N MET A 100 1.56 12.47 -5.76
CA MET A 100 0.82 12.92 -6.93
C MET A 100 1.68 12.89 -8.19
N ARG A 101 2.93 13.32 -8.11
CA ARG A 101 3.87 13.28 -9.23
C ARG A 101 4.05 11.85 -9.73
N LYS A 102 4.32 10.91 -8.81
CA LYS A 102 4.52 9.50 -9.15
C LYS A 102 3.26 8.88 -9.76
N GLU A 103 2.08 9.21 -9.24
CA GLU A 103 0.82 8.73 -9.81
C GLU A 103 0.57 9.28 -11.21
N VAL A 104 0.81 10.59 -11.43
CA VAL A 104 0.67 11.21 -12.76
C VAL A 104 1.66 10.59 -13.74
N GLU A 105 2.93 10.41 -13.34
CA GLU A 105 3.93 9.74 -14.18
C GLU A 105 3.50 8.31 -14.54
N GLN A 106 2.95 7.56 -13.59
CA GLN A 106 2.48 6.20 -13.82
C GLN A 106 1.25 6.15 -14.72
N GLU A 107 0.29 7.05 -14.54
CA GLU A 107 -0.90 7.14 -15.38
C GLU A 107 -0.54 7.54 -16.81
N ILE A 108 0.34 8.53 -16.99
CA ILE A 108 0.87 8.90 -18.30
C ILE A 108 1.58 7.71 -18.95
N SER A 109 2.42 6.99 -18.20
CA SER A 109 3.10 5.81 -18.72
C SER A 109 2.11 4.72 -19.16
N ASN A 110 1.02 4.51 -18.42
CA ASN A 110 -0.01 3.55 -18.78
C ASN A 110 -0.73 3.96 -20.07
N GLN A 111 -1.10 5.23 -20.20
CA GLN A 111 -1.74 5.76 -21.40
C GLN A 111 -0.82 5.66 -22.63
N ILE A 112 0.47 5.97 -22.46
CA ILE A 112 1.47 5.78 -23.52
C ILE A 112 1.54 4.31 -23.93
N ASN A 113 1.59 3.38 -22.98
CA ASN A 113 1.64 1.95 -23.30
C ASN A 113 0.43 1.50 -24.11
N VAL A 114 -0.77 1.97 -23.77
CA VAL A 114 -2.00 1.67 -24.53
C VAL A 114 -1.92 2.25 -25.94
N LEU A 115 -1.56 3.53 -26.08
CA LEU A 115 -1.44 4.18 -27.39
C LEU A 115 -0.38 3.52 -28.27
N VAL A 116 0.76 3.13 -27.69
CA VAL A 116 1.82 2.41 -28.40
C VAL A 116 1.32 1.03 -28.82
N GLN A 117 0.62 0.30 -27.97
CA GLN A 117 0.04 -1.01 -28.33
C GLN A 117 -0.95 -0.88 -29.49
N GLU A 118 -1.84 0.11 -29.47
CA GLU A 118 -2.80 0.36 -30.54
C GLU A 118 -2.08 0.71 -31.85
N GLN A 119 -1.13 1.65 -31.80
CA GLN A 119 -0.37 2.07 -32.97
C GLN A 119 0.47 0.92 -33.55
N VAL A 120 1.10 0.13 -32.69
CA VAL A 120 1.87 -1.05 -33.12
C VAL A 120 0.93 -2.08 -33.74
N ALA A 121 -0.23 -2.34 -33.15
CA ALA A 121 -1.21 -3.28 -33.72
C ALA A 121 -1.71 -2.84 -35.09
N GLU A 122 -1.92 -1.54 -35.30
CA GLU A 122 -2.29 -0.98 -36.61
C GLU A 122 -1.15 -1.10 -37.62
N CYS A 123 0.06 -0.69 -37.25
CA CYS A 123 1.24 -0.83 -38.10
C CYS A 123 1.53 -2.30 -38.47
N LEU A 124 1.32 -3.23 -37.54
CA LEU A 124 1.51 -4.67 -37.79
C LEU A 124 0.48 -5.23 -38.78
N LYS A 125 -0.75 -4.71 -38.84
CA LYS A 125 -1.74 -5.12 -39.85
C LYS A 125 -1.30 -4.73 -41.26
N ASP A 126 -0.71 -3.55 -41.40
CA ASP A 126 -0.28 -3.04 -42.71
C ASP A 126 1.03 -3.67 -43.19
N HIS A 127 1.92 -4.03 -42.27
CA HIS A 127 3.27 -4.50 -42.61
C HIS A 127 3.46 -6.03 -42.51
N ILE A 128 2.64 -6.73 -41.72
CA ILE A 128 2.74 -8.19 -41.55
C ILE A 128 1.48 -8.87 -42.09
N PRO A 129 1.60 -9.72 -43.13
CA PRO A 129 0.51 -10.53 -43.63
C PRO A 129 -0.20 -11.30 -42.51
N GLN A 130 -1.54 -11.30 -42.54
CA GLN A 130 -2.37 -11.95 -41.52
C GLN A 130 -2.04 -13.45 -41.35
N ALA A 131 -1.58 -14.13 -42.41
CA ALA A 131 -1.12 -15.51 -42.35
C ALA A 131 0.07 -15.71 -41.38
N LEU A 132 1.05 -14.80 -41.40
CA LEU A 132 2.21 -14.86 -40.51
C LEU A 132 1.83 -14.53 -39.06
N GLN A 133 0.84 -13.65 -38.86
CA GLN A 133 0.34 -13.36 -37.50
C GLN A 133 -0.33 -14.59 -36.88
N VAL A 134 -1.11 -15.33 -37.67
CA VAL A 134 -1.74 -16.59 -37.23
C VAL A 134 -0.69 -17.66 -36.92
N GLU A 135 0.34 -17.78 -37.76
CA GLU A 135 1.43 -18.73 -37.56
C GLU A 135 2.25 -18.43 -36.29
N VAL A 136 2.58 -17.15 -36.05
CA VAL A 136 3.27 -16.72 -34.82
C VAL A 136 2.43 -17.03 -33.59
N GLU A 137 1.12 -16.75 -33.63
CA GLU A 137 0.22 -17.03 -32.51
C GLU A 137 0.07 -18.54 -32.25
N GLU A 138 0.04 -19.36 -33.31
CA GLU A 138 0.03 -20.82 -33.18
C GLU A 138 1.35 -21.34 -32.59
N SER A 139 2.48 -20.86 -33.08
CA SER A 139 3.81 -21.20 -32.56
C SER A 139 3.98 -20.79 -31.10
N LYS A 140 3.47 -19.61 -30.72
CA LYS A 140 3.46 -19.16 -29.32
C LYS A 140 2.64 -20.08 -28.42
N ARG A 141 1.44 -20.48 -28.86
CA ARG A 141 0.63 -21.46 -28.13
C ARG A 141 1.32 -22.81 -28.01
N GLU A 142 2.05 -23.24 -29.03
CA GLU A 142 2.83 -24.46 -28.98
C GLU A 142 3.99 -24.35 -27.98
N LEU A 143 4.73 -23.24 -27.98
CA LEU A 143 5.78 -22.97 -27.01
C LEU A 143 5.24 -22.94 -25.57
N ASP A 144 4.08 -22.32 -25.35
CA ASP A 144 3.45 -22.30 -24.03
C ASP A 144 3.09 -23.72 -23.57
N ARG A 145 2.52 -24.55 -24.46
CA ARG A 145 2.25 -25.98 -24.16
C ARG A 145 3.52 -26.75 -23.84
N LEU A 146 4.59 -26.56 -24.62
CA LEU A 146 5.88 -27.22 -24.40
C LEU A 146 6.51 -26.77 -23.08
N ASN A 147 6.42 -25.48 -22.76
CA ASN A 147 6.92 -24.93 -21.50
C ASN A 147 6.15 -25.49 -20.29
N THR A 148 4.83 -25.53 -20.37
CA THR A 148 3.98 -26.19 -19.35
C THR A 148 4.32 -27.67 -19.22
N ALA A 149 4.50 -28.39 -20.33
CA ALA A 149 4.88 -29.80 -20.31
C ALA A 149 6.27 -30.03 -19.71
N LEU A 150 7.23 -29.18 -20.04
CA LEU A 150 8.59 -29.20 -19.50
C LEU A 150 8.56 -28.95 -17.99
N HIS A 151 7.89 -27.88 -17.55
CA HIS A 151 7.73 -27.57 -16.13
C HIS A 151 7.09 -28.74 -15.38
N ASN A 152 6.02 -29.32 -15.90
CA ASN A 152 5.39 -30.48 -15.30
C ASN A 152 6.31 -31.70 -15.25
N SER A 153 7.15 -31.90 -16.26
CA SER A 153 8.15 -32.97 -16.28
C SER A 153 9.24 -32.74 -15.22
N GLU A 154 9.71 -31.51 -15.07
CA GLU A 154 10.68 -31.13 -14.02
C GLU A 154 10.08 -31.24 -12.63
N SER A 155 8.85 -30.76 -12.42
CA SER A 155 8.12 -30.90 -11.16
C SER A 155 7.90 -32.37 -10.81
N ARG A 156 7.56 -33.23 -11.78
CA ARG A 156 7.48 -34.68 -11.56
C ARG A 156 8.82 -35.27 -11.14
N ARG A 157 9.92 -34.87 -11.79
CA ARG A 157 11.26 -35.34 -11.43
C ARG A 157 11.66 -34.89 -10.03
N SER A 158 11.35 -33.64 -9.67
CA SER A 158 11.58 -33.10 -8.34
C SER A 158 10.77 -33.86 -7.29
N ASN A 159 9.47 -34.06 -7.54
CA ASN A 159 8.57 -34.76 -6.62
C ASN A 159 8.93 -36.24 -6.46
N GLY A 160 9.41 -36.89 -7.53
CA GLY A 160 9.88 -38.27 -7.47
C GLY A 160 11.18 -38.47 -6.68
N ASN A 161 11.98 -37.41 -6.50
CA ASN A 161 13.19 -37.44 -5.67
C ASN A 161 12.91 -37.21 -4.18
N LEU A 162 11.70 -36.78 -3.82
CA LEU A 162 11.31 -36.59 -2.42
C LEU A 162 11.26 -37.95 -1.71
N ARG A 163 11.91 -38.02 -0.55
CA ARG A 163 12.00 -39.28 0.21
C ARG A 163 10.88 -39.38 1.22
N THR A 164 10.38 -40.60 1.43
CA THR A 164 9.26 -40.91 2.34
C THR A 164 9.53 -40.57 3.81
N ASN A 165 10.79 -40.32 4.18
CA ASN A 165 11.19 -39.93 5.53
C ASN A 165 11.19 -38.40 5.76
N GLN A 166 10.92 -37.58 4.74
CA GLN A 166 10.84 -36.12 4.82
C GLN A 166 9.44 -35.65 4.42
N VAL A 167 8.45 -35.92 5.28
CA VAL A 167 7.02 -35.73 4.99
C VAL A 167 6.62 -34.24 4.89
N ASP A 168 7.45 -33.36 5.44
CA ASP A 168 7.25 -31.89 5.41
C ASP A 168 7.88 -31.21 4.18
N ASP A 169 8.51 -31.96 3.27
CA ASP A 169 9.10 -31.38 2.05
C ASP A 169 8.00 -30.89 1.09
N LEU A 170 8.25 -29.72 0.51
CA LEU A 170 7.34 -29.06 -0.41
C LEU A 170 7.30 -29.75 -1.77
N LEU A 171 6.09 -29.98 -2.28
CA LEU A 171 5.87 -30.48 -3.63
C LEU A 171 6.04 -29.35 -4.66
N ALA A 172 6.79 -29.64 -5.72
CA ALA A 172 6.86 -28.80 -6.89
C ALA A 172 5.49 -28.77 -7.58
N THR A 173 5.02 -27.56 -7.90
CA THR A 173 3.70 -27.31 -8.47
C THR A 173 3.57 -27.88 -9.88
N MET A 174 2.37 -28.35 -10.21
CA MET A 174 2.03 -28.78 -11.57
C MET A 174 0.93 -27.91 -12.14
N PHE A 175 1.09 -27.52 -13.40
CA PHE A 175 0.13 -26.73 -14.15
C PHE A 175 -0.81 -27.64 -14.95
N MET A 176 -2.08 -27.23 -15.06
CA MET A 176 -3.07 -27.86 -15.91
C MET A 176 -2.92 -27.42 -17.38
N LEU A 177 -3.78 -27.95 -18.26
CA LEU A 177 -3.83 -27.59 -19.70
C LEU A 177 -4.19 -26.12 -19.94
N ASP A 178 -4.83 -25.46 -18.97
CA ASP A 178 -5.16 -24.03 -19.01
C ASP A 178 -4.04 -23.14 -18.42
N GLY A 179 -2.91 -23.73 -18.00
CA GLY A 179 -1.79 -23.03 -17.38
C GLY A 179 -2.02 -22.66 -15.91
N THR A 180 -3.16 -23.00 -15.32
CA THR A 180 -3.44 -22.72 -13.91
C THR A 180 -2.99 -23.87 -13.01
N VAL A 181 -2.78 -23.57 -11.72
CA VAL A 181 -2.51 -24.59 -10.70
C VAL A 181 -3.84 -24.95 -10.03
N SER A 182 -4.10 -26.25 -9.85
CA SER A 182 -5.29 -26.70 -9.13
C SER A 182 -5.33 -26.07 -7.72
N PRO A 183 -6.44 -25.42 -7.31
CA PRO A 183 -6.60 -24.96 -5.94
C PRO A 183 -6.49 -26.08 -4.90
N ARG A 184 -6.69 -27.34 -5.34
CA ARG A 184 -6.59 -28.55 -4.52
C ARG A 184 -5.24 -29.26 -4.65
N PHE A 185 -4.25 -28.65 -5.29
CA PHE A 185 -2.91 -29.23 -5.38
C PHE A 185 -2.25 -29.23 -3.98
N PRO A 186 -1.81 -30.39 -3.47
CA PRO A 186 -1.19 -30.46 -2.15
C PRO A 186 0.16 -29.75 -2.14
N LYS A 187 0.44 -29.03 -1.05
CA LYS A 187 1.70 -28.27 -0.88
C LYS A 187 2.85 -29.14 -0.39
N ASP A 188 2.55 -30.24 0.29
CA ASP A 188 3.48 -31.13 0.97
C ASP A 188 3.07 -32.60 0.80
N LEU A 189 4.00 -33.52 1.09
CA LEU A 189 3.72 -34.95 1.06
C LEU A 189 2.64 -35.36 2.06
N LYS A 190 2.58 -34.70 3.23
CA LYS A 190 1.51 -34.91 4.22
C LYS A 190 0.12 -34.62 3.63
N GLY A 191 -0.04 -33.51 2.94
CA GLY A 191 -1.27 -33.12 2.26
C GLY A 191 -1.60 -34.06 1.12
N LEU A 192 -0.61 -34.58 0.39
CA LEU A 192 -0.81 -35.59 -0.65
C LEU A 192 -1.36 -36.90 -0.08
N PHE A 193 -0.80 -37.40 1.04
CA PHE A 193 -1.27 -38.62 1.70
C PHE A 193 -2.59 -38.46 2.45
N SER A 194 -3.00 -37.23 2.73
CA SER A 194 -4.27 -36.92 3.40
C SER A 194 -5.43 -36.67 2.43
N LEU A 195 -5.22 -36.80 1.11
CA LEU A 195 -6.27 -36.61 0.11
C LEU A 195 -7.16 -37.86 0.00
N ASP A 196 -8.46 -37.69 0.24
CA ASP A 196 -9.50 -38.70 -0.01
C ASP A 196 -9.58 -39.10 -1.50
N GLU A 197 -10.00 -40.35 -1.78
CA GLU A 197 -10.12 -40.93 -3.13
C GLU A 197 -10.87 -40.03 -4.13
N TRP A 198 -11.89 -39.31 -3.66
CA TRP A 198 -12.69 -38.38 -4.45
C TRP A 198 -11.92 -37.14 -4.95
N ASN A 199 -10.98 -36.64 -4.14
CA ASN A 199 -10.15 -35.49 -4.54
C ASN A 199 -9.05 -35.91 -5.51
N ASN A 200 -8.53 -37.13 -5.36
CA ASN A 200 -7.55 -37.70 -6.28
C ASN A 200 -8.15 -37.90 -7.69
N LEU A 201 -9.38 -38.42 -7.77
CA LEU A 201 -10.15 -38.53 -9.02
C LEU A 201 -10.41 -37.18 -9.70
N SER A 202 -10.64 -36.12 -8.92
CA SER A 202 -10.86 -34.77 -9.45
C SER A 202 -9.58 -34.12 -9.99
N LEU A 203 -8.42 -34.46 -9.43
CA LEU A 203 -7.11 -34.05 -9.94
C LEU A 203 -6.72 -34.85 -11.21
N LEU A 204 -7.12 -36.12 -11.29
CA LEU A 204 -6.91 -36.98 -12.46
C LEU A 204 -7.82 -36.60 -13.64
N SER A 205 -9.08 -36.24 -13.37
CA SER A 205 -10.03 -35.84 -14.42
C SER A 205 -9.76 -34.46 -15.01
N SER A 206 -9.04 -33.59 -14.28
CA SER A 206 -8.68 -32.23 -14.71
C SER A 206 -7.39 -32.15 -15.56
N GLY A 207 -6.86 -33.29 -16.02
CA GLY A 207 -5.83 -33.32 -17.06
C GLY A 207 -4.40 -33.65 -16.59
N LEU A 208 -4.21 -34.04 -15.32
CA LEU A 208 -2.97 -34.67 -14.89
C LEU A 208 -2.93 -36.12 -15.42
N SER A 209 -2.26 -36.29 -16.56
CA SER A 209 -2.16 -37.57 -17.28
C SER A 209 -1.86 -38.78 -16.36
N PRO A 210 -2.46 -39.98 -16.59
CA PRO A 210 -2.51 -41.10 -15.64
C PRO A 210 -1.17 -41.80 -15.30
N SER A 211 -0.02 -41.25 -15.66
CA SER A 211 1.27 -41.95 -15.58
C SER A 211 1.89 -41.98 -14.17
N LEU A 212 1.20 -41.51 -13.13
CA LEU A 212 1.70 -41.50 -11.75
C LEU A 212 1.46 -42.81 -10.97
N TYR A 213 0.80 -43.81 -11.56
CA TYR A 213 0.49 -45.07 -10.86
C TYR A 213 0.81 -46.32 -11.70
N ARG A 214 2.03 -46.38 -12.24
CA ARG A 214 2.66 -47.67 -12.58
C ARG A 214 4.02 -47.74 -11.91
N ASN A 215 4.03 -48.30 -10.69
CA ASN A 215 5.07 -49.23 -10.28
C ASN A 215 4.49 -50.63 -10.39
#